data_AF-A0A0G1SBK8-F1
#
_entry.id   AF-A0A0G1SBK8-F1
#
_cell.length_a   1.000
_cell.length_b   1.000
_cell.length_c   1.000
_cell.angle_alpha   90.00
_cell.angle_beta   90.00
_cell.angle_gamma   90.00
#
_symmetry.space_group_name_H-M   'P 1'
#
loop_
_entity.id
_entity.type
_entity.pdbx_description
1 polymer ?
#
loop_
_entity_poly.entity_id
_entity_poly.type
_entity_poly.pdbx_seq_one_letter_code
_entity_poly.pdbx_strand_id
1 'polypeptide(L)'
;MSLKIVVLLASLVGIVGVVLGYYLRLIISLGKRGSMELEIKEMMLKAREEAKKITEGAEAKANEALATARSEMKEREEKLKKSEERIIKKEDTLDQRQTDIDKEVENIKVKIAEVKTVKEKVVALEVSKQGELEKLARLSETEAKAELIKSVEKRYEEDLLVRMQKLEKFGEEQLERKAQGILSSAIQRLGNSVSADVLTTMVTIPNDEIKGKVIGKEGRNIKAFERATGVEVIVDDTPGAITISSFDPVRRQVARVALENLILDGRIQPAKIEQMVEKAHEEINKIIKEKGQQAVYECGVLNLDPRIVAILGRLHFRTSYGQNVLQHSIEMAHIAGILAEELKASVPIAKAGALLHDIGKAVDHEVQGTHVEIGRRILQKFGADEAIVKAMQAHHGEYPYETIESIIVQTADAISGSRPGARRDSVENYLKRLGDLEAISKSFPGVEKAYALQAGREIRVFVTPTEISDLDAKKMAQEIAGRIEKELKYPGEIKVTVIRELRTIEYAR
;
A
#
# COMPACT_ATOMS: atom_id res chain seq x y z
N MET A 1 85.35 122.60 -28.03
CA MET A 1 85.33 121.11 -27.98
C MET A 1 84.10 120.67 -27.22
N SER A 2 83.31 119.71 -27.70
CA SER A 2 82.23 119.15 -26.87
C SER A 2 82.83 118.44 -25.64
N LEU A 3 82.11 118.43 -24.52
CA LEU A 3 82.48 117.84 -23.21
C LEU A 3 82.97 116.38 -23.27
N LYS A 4 82.78 115.71 -24.41
CA LYS A 4 83.27 114.37 -24.74
C LYS A 4 84.80 114.19 -24.73
N ILE A 5 85.63 115.24 -24.75
CA ILE A 5 87.10 115.08 -24.94
C ILE A 5 87.91 115.22 -23.64
N VAL A 6 87.56 116.15 -22.74
CA VAL A 6 88.34 116.41 -21.52
C VAL A 6 88.13 115.31 -20.47
N VAL A 7 86.89 114.85 -20.31
CA VAL A 7 86.55 113.74 -19.39
C VAL A 7 87.16 112.42 -19.86
N LEU A 8 87.38 112.27 -21.16
CA LEU A 8 88.00 111.07 -21.75
C LEU A 8 89.50 110.98 -21.41
N LEU A 9 90.21 112.12 -21.39
CA LEU A 9 91.65 112.19 -21.11
C LEU A 9 91.99 112.09 -19.61
N ALA A 10 91.22 112.74 -18.73
CA ALA A 10 91.46 112.69 -17.28
C ALA A 10 91.20 111.30 -16.69
N SER A 11 90.15 110.62 -17.18
CA SER A 11 89.86 109.24 -16.79
C SER A 11 90.97 108.30 -17.23
N LEU A 12 91.56 108.52 -18.41
CA LEU A 12 92.64 107.69 -18.95
C LEU A 12 93.90 107.66 -18.05
N VAL A 13 94.25 108.78 -17.40
CA VAL A 13 95.44 108.86 -16.54
C VAL A 13 95.17 108.28 -15.14
N GLY A 14 93.97 108.51 -14.59
CA GLY A 14 93.53 107.83 -13.36
C GLY A 14 93.46 106.32 -13.55
N ILE A 15 93.09 105.89 -14.75
CA ILE A 15 93.17 104.51 -15.19
C ILE A 15 94.64 104.02 -15.13
N VAL A 16 95.64 104.74 -15.63
CA VAL A 16 97.03 104.25 -15.64
C VAL A 16 97.66 104.17 -14.24
N GLY A 17 97.37 105.13 -13.35
CA GLY A 17 97.97 105.16 -12.00
C GLY A 17 97.45 104.05 -11.08
N VAL A 18 96.14 103.82 -11.11
CA VAL A 18 95.52 102.70 -10.39
C VAL A 18 95.99 101.37 -10.96
N VAL A 19 96.30 101.31 -12.27
CA VAL A 19 96.85 100.11 -12.91
C VAL A 19 98.25 99.76 -12.39
N LEU A 20 99.13 100.75 -12.19
CA LEU A 20 100.51 100.50 -11.74
C LEU A 20 100.63 100.17 -10.25
N GLY A 21 99.90 100.86 -9.37
CA GLY A 21 99.97 100.62 -7.92
C GLY A 21 99.37 99.28 -7.51
N TYR A 22 98.29 98.92 -8.18
CA TYR A 22 97.72 97.58 -8.12
C TYR A 22 98.73 96.50 -8.60
N TYR A 23 99.65 96.85 -9.51
CA TYR A 23 100.62 95.91 -10.09
C TYR A 23 101.71 95.43 -9.12
N LEU A 24 102.09 96.25 -8.15
CA LEU A 24 103.27 95.98 -7.31
C LEU A 24 102.93 95.24 -6.00
N ARG A 25 101.77 95.55 -5.38
CA ARG A 25 101.23 94.75 -4.26
C ARG A 25 100.92 93.31 -4.68
N LEU A 26 100.69 93.14 -5.97
CA LEU A 26 100.57 91.84 -6.61
C LEU A 26 101.84 90.98 -6.42
N ILE A 27 103.05 91.55 -6.43
CA ILE A 27 104.29 90.76 -6.50
C ILE A 27 104.66 90.11 -5.15
N ILE A 28 104.50 90.82 -4.03
CA ILE A 28 105.04 90.35 -2.73
C ILE A 28 104.10 89.34 -2.04
N SER A 29 102.78 89.46 -2.23
CA SER A 29 101.81 88.46 -1.77
C SER A 29 101.94 87.12 -2.50
N LEU A 30 102.73 87.04 -3.58
CA LEU A 30 102.96 85.80 -4.32
C LEU A 30 104.03 84.91 -3.64
N GLY A 31 105.00 85.48 -2.91
CA GLY A 31 106.14 84.70 -2.41
C GLY A 31 105.87 83.83 -1.18
N LYS A 32 105.20 84.35 -0.15
CA LYS A 32 104.95 83.63 1.12
C LYS A 32 103.83 82.58 1.07
N ARG A 33 103.06 82.56 -0.01
CA ARG A 33 102.02 81.55 -0.23
C ARG A 33 102.59 80.15 -0.51
N GLY A 34 103.83 80.03 -0.98
CA GLY A 34 104.33 78.77 -1.55
C GLY A 34 104.59 77.59 -0.59
N SER A 35 105.08 77.80 0.65
CA SER A 35 105.55 76.67 1.49
C SER A 35 104.45 76.00 2.32
N MET A 36 103.57 76.79 2.93
CA MET A 36 102.40 76.29 3.66
C MET A 36 101.36 75.69 2.69
N GLU A 37 101.39 76.12 1.43
CA GLU A 37 100.67 75.46 0.34
C GLU A 37 101.13 74.02 0.10
N LEU A 38 102.40 73.66 0.37
CA LEU A 38 102.93 72.35 -0.02
C LEU A 38 102.47 71.22 0.92
N GLU A 39 102.49 71.47 2.23
CA GLU A 39 102.10 70.48 3.24
C GLU A 39 100.58 70.28 3.28
N ILE A 40 99.82 71.38 3.11
CA ILE A 40 98.37 71.31 2.85
C ILE A 40 98.09 70.56 1.56
N LYS A 41 98.91 70.75 0.50
CA LYS A 41 98.77 69.99 -0.75
C LYS A 41 98.96 68.49 -0.55
N GLU A 42 99.89 68.04 0.29
CA GLU A 42 100.20 66.62 0.45
C GLU A 42 99.13 65.87 1.26
N MET A 43 98.64 66.45 2.35
CA MET A 43 97.52 65.90 3.11
C MET A 43 96.22 65.94 2.29
N MET A 44 96.00 67.03 1.55
CA MET A 44 94.90 67.12 0.57
C MET A 44 95.04 66.09 -0.54
N LEU A 45 96.25 65.75 -0.98
CA LEU A 45 96.48 64.75 -2.02
C LEU A 45 96.06 63.37 -1.53
N LYS A 46 96.48 62.93 -0.34
CA LYS A 46 96.08 61.63 0.21
C LYS A 46 94.58 61.53 0.49
N ALA A 47 94.00 62.55 1.10
CA ALA A 47 92.55 62.62 1.31
C ALA A 47 91.79 62.65 -0.01
N ARG A 48 92.31 63.35 -1.04
CA ARG A 48 91.75 63.30 -2.40
C ARG A 48 91.90 61.93 -3.02
N GLU A 49 92.99 61.22 -2.81
CA GLU A 49 93.24 59.92 -3.42
C GLU A 49 92.29 58.85 -2.84
N GLU A 50 92.09 58.83 -1.52
CA GLU A 50 91.11 57.96 -0.87
C GLU A 50 89.67 58.34 -1.22
N ALA A 51 89.35 59.64 -1.18
CA ALA A 51 88.05 60.12 -1.64
C ALA A 51 87.80 59.73 -3.10
N LYS A 52 88.81 59.85 -3.96
CA LYS A 52 88.75 59.48 -5.38
C LYS A 52 88.53 57.97 -5.55
N LYS A 53 89.18 57.13 -4.74
CA LYS A 53 89.02 55.68 -4.80
C LYS A 53 87.62 55.23 -4.33
N ILE A 54 87.07 55.89 -3.31
CA ILE A 54 85.70 55.66 -2.84
C ILE A 54 84.70 56.15 -3.90
N THR A 55 84.90 57.33 -4.48
CA THR A 55 84.02 57.85 -5.54
C THR A 55 84.10 57.01 -6.80
N GLU A 56 85.28 56.59 -7.24
CA GLU A 56 85.45 55.72 -8.42
C GLU A 56 84.80 54.34 -8.18
N GLY A 57 84.93 53.77 -6.97
CA GLY A 57 84.25 52.52 -6.61
C GLY A 57 82.72 52.66 -6.50
N ALA A 58 82.22 53.79 -6.01
CA ALA A 58 80.80 54.10 -5.96
C ALA A 58 80.23 54.39 -7.36
N GLU A 59 80.96 55.13 -8.20
CA GLU A 59 80.61 55.40 -9.60
C GLU A 59 80.60 54.12 -10.42
N ALA A 60 81.57 53.22 -10.23
CA ALA A 60 81.59 51.93 -10.93
C ALA A 60 80.34 51.10 -10.60
N LYS A 61 80.00 50.96 -9.30
CA LYS A 61 78.77 50.25 -8.87
C LYS A 61 77.49 50.95 -9.32
N ALA A 62 77.46 52.29 -9.29
CA ALA A 62 76.32 53.05 -9.77
C ALA A 62 76.14 52.91 -11.29
N ASN A 63 77.23 52.91 -12.05
CA ASN A 63 77.21 52.72 -13.50
C ASN A 63 76.82 51.29 -13.87
N GLU A 64 77.28 50.29 -13.14
CA GLU A 64 76.86 48.90 -13.32
C GLU A 64 75.36 48.73 -13.03
N ALA A 65 74.87 49.27 -11.90
CA ALA A 65 73.45 49.27 -11.56
C ALA A 65 72.59 50.06 -12.57
N LEU A 66 73.10 51.17 -13.09
CA LEU A 66 72.43 51.94 -14.15
C LEU A 66 72.42 51.19 -15.48
N ALA A 67 73.48 50.46 -15.81
CA ALA A 67 73.56 49.68 -17.04
C ALA A 67 72.59 48.49 -16.99
N THR A 68 72.53 47.76 -15.87
CA THR A 68 71.57 46.67 -15.68
C THR A 68 70.13 47.19 -15.69
N ALA A 69 69.83 48.26 -14.95
CA ALA A 69 68.51 48.89 -14.96
C ALA A 69 68.10 49.39 -16.35
N ARG A 70 69.03 49.97 -17.13
CA ARG A 70 68.76 50.38 -18.52
C ARG A 70 68.48 49.19 -19.44
N SER A 71 69.21 48.09 -19.27
CA SER A 71 68.99 46.87 -20.05
C SER A 71 67.63 46.25 -19.75
N GLU A 72 67.28 46.12 -18.46
CA GLU A 72 65.97 45.61 -18.03
C GLU A 72 64.82 46.51 -18.49
N MET A 73 64.99 47.84 -18.40
CA MET A 73 64.00 48.80 -18.91
C MET A 73 63.80 48.67 -20.41
N LYS A 74 64.88 48.52 -21.19
CA LYS A 74 64.79 48.34 -22.64
C LYS A 74 64.10 47.02 -23.00
N GLU A 75 64.42 45.93 -22.30
CA GLU A 75 63.74 44.64 -22.51
C GLU A 75 62.25 44.72 -22.15
N ARG A 76 61.90 45.45 -21.09
CA ARG A 76 60.51 45.68 -20.68
C ARG A 76 59.76 46.56 -21.69
N GLU A 77 60.40 47.58 -22.24
CA GLU A 77 59.86 48.45 -23.28
C GLU A 77 59.59 47.66 -24.58
N GLU A 78 60.52 46.81 -25.01
CA GLU A 78 60.32 45.93 -26.18
C GLU A 78 59.18 44.93 -25.97
N LYS A 79 59.07 44.34 -24.76
CA LYS A 79 57.95 43.46 -24.40
C LYS A 79 56.62 44.21 -24.40
N LEU A 80 56.60 45.44 -23.86
CA LEU A 80 55.41 46.29 -23.86
C LEU A 80 54.97 46.63 -25.29
N LYS A 81 55.90 47.06 -26.13
CA LYS A 81 55.61 47.40 -27.53
C LYS A 81 55.04 46.21 -28.32
N LYS A 82 55.62 45.02 -28.14
CA LYS A 82 55.07 43.77 -28.72
C LYS A 82 53.67 43.45 -28.20
N SER A 83 53.42 43.73 -26.92
CA SER A 83 52.09 43.51 -26.32
C SER A 83 51.05 44.49 -26.86
N GLU A 84 51.44 45.76 -27.06
CA GLU A 84 50.62 46.83 -27.61
C GLU A 84 50.25 46.55 -29.07
N GLU A 85 51.24 46.18 -29.90
CA GLU A 85 50.99 45.75 -31.28
C GLU A 85 50.05 44.53 -31.36
N ARG A 86 50.12 43.62 -30.39
CA ARG A 86 49.20 42.47 -30.31
C ARG A 86 47.79 42.89 -29.89
N ILE A 87 47.66 43.90 -29.05
CA ILE A 87 46.36 44.43 -28.62
C ILE A 87 45.70 45.17 -29.78
N ILE A 88 46.42 46.04 -30.47
CA ILE A 88 45.92 46.79 -31.64
C ILE A 88 45.41 45.82 -32.72
N LYS A 89 46.20 44.79 -33.05
CA LYS A 89 45.74 43.76 -34.01
C LYS A 89 44.48 43.03 -33.56
N LYS A 90 44.31 42.80 -32.25
CA LYS A 90 43.08 42.18 -31.72
C LYS A 90 41.89 43.13 -31.80
N GLU A 91 42.11 44.40 -31.51
CA GLU A 91 41.10 45.46 -31.62
C GLU A 91 40.60 45.58 -33.07
N ASP A 92 41.51 45.67 -34.05
CA ASP A 92 41.15 45.68 -35.47
C ASP A 92 40.32 44.45 -35.88
N THR A 93 40.71 43.25 -35.40
CA THR A 93 39.94 42.03 -35.70
C THR A 93 38.56 41.99 -35.01
N LEU A 94 38.42 42.62 -33.85
CA LEU A 94 37.15 42.71 -33.14
C LEU A 94 36.23 43.71 -33.82
N ASP A 95 36.75 44.86 -34.23
CA ASP A 95 36.00 45.87 -34.99
C ASP A 95 35.51 45.30 -36.32
N GLN A 96 36.37 44.57 -37.05
CA GLN A 96 35.95 43.90 -38.28
C GLN A 96 34.82 42.91 -38.03
N ARG A 97 34.94 42.06 -36.98
CA ARG A 97 33.88 41.12 -36.60
C ARG A 97 32.58 41.82 -36.21
N GLN A 98 32.68 42.94 -35.50
CA GLN A 98 31.50 43.71 -35.10
C GLN A 98 30.75 44.22 -36.34
N THR A 99 31.48 44.79 -37.32
CA THR A 99 30.86 45.26 -38.56
C THR A 99 30.25 44.12 -39.40
N ASP A 100 30.85 42.94 -39.39
CA ASP A 100 30.30 41.76 -40.09
C ASP A 100 29.04 41.22 -39.39
N ILE A 101 29.03 41.18 -38.05
CA ILE A 101 27.86 40.82 -37.26
C ILE A 101 26.71 41.81 -37.51
N ASP A 102 26.98 43.12 -37.52
CA ASP A 102 25.95 44.13 -37.75
C ASP A 102 25.32 43.98 -39.14
N LYS A 103 26.12 43.64 -40.17
CA LYS A 103 25.61 43.33 -41.51
C LYS A 103 24.75 42.06 -41.52
N GLU A 104 25.17 41.00 -40.82
CA GLU A 104 24.38 39.77 -40.71
C GLU A 104 23.05 40.01 -40.00
N VAL A 105 23.04 40.81 -38.92
CA VAL A 105 21.83 41.18 -38.18
C VAL A 105 20.85 41.91 -39.10
N GLU A 106 21.32 42.86 -39.90
CA GLU A 106 20.45 43.59 -40.82
C GLU A 106 19.88 42.69 -41.93
N ASN A 107 20.70 41.80 -42.49
CA ASN A 107 20.25 40.78 -43.45
C ASN A 107 19.21 39.83 -42.83
N ILE A 108 19.37 39.44 -41.56
CA ILE A 108 18.40 38.60 -40.85
C ILE A 108 17.09 39.33 -40.66
N LYS A 109 17.10 40.63 -40.30
CA LYS A 109 15.86 41.42 -40.17
C LYS A 109 15.08 41.48 -41.48
N VAL A 110 15.77 41.70 -42.60
CA VAL A 110 15.14 41.70 -43.94
C VAL A 110 14.50 40.34 -44.23
N LYS A 111 15.21 39.23 -43.98
CA LYS A 111 14.67 37.87 -44.15
C LYS A 111 13.47 37.59 -43.24
N ILE A 112 13.48 38.07 -42.00
CA ILE A 112 12.35 37.92 -41.06
C ILE A 112 11.12 38.66 -41.60
N ALA A 113 11.29 39.87 -42.13
CA ALA A 113 10.20 40.62 -42.75
C ALA A 113 9.63 39.88 -43.96
N GLU A 114 10.48 39.36 -44.86
CA GLU A 114 10.06 38.55 -46.00
C GLU A 114 9.29 37.29 -45.56
N VAL A 115 9.82 36.51 -44.61
CA VAL A 115 9.16 35.30 -44.09
C VAL A 115 7.81 35.64 -43.48
N LYS A 116 7.68 36.76 -42.76
CA LYS A 116 6.40 37.20 -42.19
C LYS A 116 5.37 37.48 -43.29
N THR A 117 5.75 38.20 -44.36
CA THR A 117 4.84 38.46 -45.49
C THR A 117 4.45 37.19 -46.24
N VAL A 118 5.36 36.23 -46.40
CA VAL A 118 5.05 34.93 -47.01
C VAL A 118 4.08 34.13 -46.14
N LYS A 119 4.30 34.10 -44.82
CA LYS A 119 3.41 33.42 -43.87
C LYS A 119 2.00 34.00 -43.91
N GLU A 120 1.87 35.32 -43.90
CA GLU A 120 0.56 35.98 -44.01
C GLU A 120 -0.16 35.63 -45.33
N LYS A 121 0.57 35.57 -46.45
CA LYS A 121 0.01 35.13 -47.73
C LYS A 121 -0.43 33.67 -47.71
N VAL A 122 0.36 32.77 -47.13
CA VAL A 122 0.03 31.33 -47.05
C VAL A 122 -1.23 31.11 -46.22
N VAL A 123 -1.33 31.75 -45.05
CA VAL A 123 -2.52 31.65 -44.19
C VAL A 123 -3.76 32.19 -44.90
N ALA A 124 -3.65 33.32 -45.61
CA ALA A 124 -4.76 33.84 -46.40
C ALA A 124 -5.19 32.88 -47.53
N LEU A 125 -4.23 32.20 -48.17
CA LEU A 125 -4.49 31.24 -49.24
C LEU A 125 -5.15 29.95 -48.71
N GLU A 126 -4.75 29.50 -47.51
CA GLU A 126 -5.32 28.34 -46.83
C GLU A 126 -6.79 28.58 -46.43
N VAL A 127 -7.07 29.75 -45.84
CA VAL A 127 -8.45 30.18 -45.53
C VAL A 127 -9.30 30.30 -46.81
N SER A 128 -8.74 30.84 -47.89
CA SER A 128 -9.45 30.93 -49.19
C SER A 128 -9.74 29.55 -49.77
N LYS A 129 -8.77 28.63 -49.75
CA LYS A 129 -8.96 27.24 -50.20
C LYS A 129 -10.01 26.50 -49.38
N GLN A 130 -9.98 26.67 -48.05
CA GLN A 130 -10.93 26.03 -47.15
C GLN A 130 -12.35 26.55 -47.44
N GLY A 131 -12.53 27.86 -47.62
CA GLY A 131 -13.81 28.45 -47.99
C GLY A 131 -14.31 28.02 -49.39
N GLU A 132 -13.42 27.82 -50.37
CA GLU A 132 -13.78 27.27 -51.68
C GLU A 132 -14.18 25.79 -51.60
N LEU A 133 -13.48 24.99 -50.81
CA LEU A 133 -13.80 23.58 -50.59
C LEU A 133 -15.12 23.41 -49.82
N GLU A 134 -15.39 24.24 -48.82
CA GLU A 134 -16.68 24.29 -48.11
C GLU A 134 -17.83 24.65 -49.06
N LYS A 135 -17.61 25.62 -49.97
CA LYS A 135 -18.60 25.97 -51.00
C LYS A 135 -18.83 24.84 -52.01
N LEU A 136 -17.78 24.12 -52.39
CA LEU A 136 -17.86 23.01 -53.36
C LEU A 136 -18.53 21.77 -52.75
N ALA A 137 -18.22 21.47 -51.49
CA ALA A 137 -18.74 20.31 -50.76
C ALA A 137 -20.12 20.56 -50.12
N ARG A 138 -20.54 21.83 -49.98
CA ARG A 138 -21.79 22.26 -49.30
C ARG A 138 -21.95 21.70 -47.87
N LEU A 139 -20.84 21.33 -47.22
CA LEU A 139 -20.78 20.79 -45.87
C LEU A 139 -19.68 21.51 -45.10
N SER A 140 -19.92 21.79 -43.83
CA SER A 140 -18.86 22.24 -42.90
C SER A 140 -17.96 21.08 -42.48
N GLU A 141 -16.76 21.38 -41.97
CA GLU A 141 -15.77 20.37 -41.54
C GLU A 141 -16.34 19.40 -40.48
N THR A 142 -17.11 19.92 -39.53
CA THR A 142 -17.75 19.13 -38.47
C THR A 142 -18.86 18.23 -39.02
N GLU A 143 -19.64 18.72 -39.98
CA GLU A 143 -20.68 17.94 -40.67
C GLU A 143 -20.07 16.83 -41.52
N ALA A 144 -19.00 17.13 -42.29
CA ALA A 144 -18.30 16.14 -43.09
C ALA A 144 -17.69 15.02 -42.22
N LYS A 145 -17.13 15.36 -41.06
CA LYS A 145 -16.61 14.38 -40.09
C LYS A 145 -17.73 13.54 -39.48
N ALA A 146 -18.86 14.15 -39.11
CA ALA A 146 -20.00 13.44 -38.55
C ALA A 146 -20.62 12.48 -39.58
N GLU A 147 -20.81 12.93 -40.82
CA GLU A 147 -21.31 12.12 -41.94
C GLU A 147 -20.36 10.94 -42.22
N LEU A 148 -19.04 11.19 -42.21
CA LEU A 148 -18.04 10.15 -42.40
C LEU A 148 -18.10 9.10 -41.28
N ILE A 149 -18.10 9.52 -40.01
CA ILE A 149 -18.20 8.61 -38.86
C ILE A 149 -19.48 7.79 -38.97
N LYS A 150 -20.61 8.43 -39.26
CA LYS A 150 -21.91 7.75 -39.41
C LYS A 150 -21.92 6.76 -40.58
N SER A 151 -21.26 7.09 -41.68
CA SER A 151 -21.11 6.18 -42.83
C SER A 151 -20.24 4.97 -42.51
N VAL A 152 -19.20 5.16 -41.70
CA VAL A 152 -18.29 4.10 -41.25
C VAL A 152 -18.99 3.21 -40.22
N GLU A 153 -19.66 3.79 -39.23
CA GLU A 153 -20.48 3.05 -38.26
C GLU A 153 -21.52 2.17 -38.95
N LYS A 154 -22.24 2.73 -39.94
CA LYS A 154 -23.24 1.97 -40.71
C LYS A 154 -22.64 0.90 -41.61
N ARG A 155 -21.42 1.11 -42.13
CA ARG A 155 -20.75 0.14 -43.01
C ARG A 155 -20.12 -1.02 -42.22
N TYR A 156 -19.70 -0.77 -40.99
CA TYR A 156 -18.98 -1.72 -40.13
C TYR A 156 -19.77 -2.08 -38.86
N GLU A 157 -21.10 -1.97 -38.89
CA GLU A 157 -21.95 -2.16 -37.71
C GLU A 157 -21.74 -3.54 -37.07
N GLU A 158 -21.73 -4.61 -37.88
CA GLU A 158 -21.48 -5.99 -37.42
C GLU A 158 -20.06 -6.14 -36.84
N ASP A 159 -19.04 -5.60 -37.51
CA ASP A 159 -17.65 -5.66 -37.04
C ASP A 159 -17.46 -4.91 -35.72
N LEU A 160 -18.11 -3.75 -35.56
CA LEU A 160 -18.12 -2.97 -34.33
C LEU A 160 -18.81 -3.72 -33.20
N LEU A 161 -19.94 -4.39 -33.47
CA LEU A 161 -20.68 -5.16 -32.48
C LEU A 161 -19.87 -6.37 -31.99
N VAL A 162 -19.23 -7.10 -32.90
CA VAL A 162 -18.30 -8.20 -32.56
C VAL A 162 -17.09 -7.67 -31.77
N ARG A 163 -16.56 -6.49 -32.14
CA ARG A 163 -15.46 -5.85 -31.42
C ARG A 163 -15.87 -5.45 -30.01
N MET A 164 -17.07 -4.91 -29.83
CA MET A 164 -17.63 -4.54 -28.53
C MET A 164 -17.82 -5.76 -27.63
N GLN A 165 -18.41 -6.84 -28.13
CA GLN A 165 -18.56 -8.08 -27.37
C GLN A 165 -17.21 -8.69 -26.95
N LYS A 166 -16.21 -8.65 -27.85
CA LYS A 166 -14.85 -9.08 -27.51
C LYS A 166 -14.20 -8.20 -26.43
N LEU A 167 -14.40 -6.89 -26.50
CA LEU A 167 -13.90 -5.95 -25.49
C LEU A 167 -14.60 -6.14 -24.14
N GLU A 168 -15.91 -6.37 -24.16
CA GLU A 168 -16.71 -6.65 -22.96
C GLU A 168 -16.25 -7.95 -22.30
N LYS A 169 -16.16 -9.05 -23.07
CA LYS A 169 -15.68 -10.34 -22.56
C LYS A 169 -14.24 -10.26 -22.04
N PHE A 170 -13.35 -9.59 -22.77
CA PHE A 170 -11.98 -9.38 -22.30
C PHE A 170 -11.96 -8.54 -21.01
N GLY A 171 -12.81 -7.53 -20.92
CA GLY A 171 -13.02 -6.73 -19.72
C GLY A 171 -13.49 -7.57 -18.54
N GLU A 172 -14.51 -8.42 -18.73
CA GLU A 172 -15.00 -9.36 -17.73
C GLU A 172 -13.91 -10.32 -17.26
N GLU A 173 -13.14 -10.92 -18.17
CA GLU A 173 -12.02 -11.80 -17.82
C GLU A 173 -10.94 -11.08 -16.99
N GLN A 174 -10.63 -9.81 -17.30
CA GLN A 174 -9.69 -9.02 -16.50
C GLN A 174 -10.24 -8.69 -15.12
N LEU A 175 -11.53 -8.34 -15.03
CA LEU A 175 -12.20 -8.07 -13.75
C LEU A 175 -12.27 -9.32 -12.89
N GLU A 176 -12.57 -10.48 -13.47
CA GLU A 176 -12.61 -11.76 -12.78
C GLU A 176 -11.23 -12.12 -12.20
N ARG A 177 -10.16 -11.99 -13.00
CA ARG A 177 -8.78 -12.21 -12.52
C ARG A 177 -8.42 -11.27 -11.37
N LYS A 178 -8.83 -10.00 -11.46
CA LYS A 178 -8.58 -9.03 -10.38
C LYS A 178 -9.36 -9.38 -9.12
N ALA A 179 -10.62 -9.78 -9.24
CA ALA A 179 -11.44 -10.24 -8.12
C ALA A 179 -10.85 -11.48 -7.45
N GLN A 180 -10.43 -12.48 -8.23
CA GLN A 180 -9.74 -13.68 -7.73
C GLN A 180 -8.44 -13.30 -7.00
N GLY A 181 -7.67 -12.33 -7.49
CA GLY A 181 -6.47 -11.83 -6.83
C GLY A 181 -6.75 -11.18 -5.48
N ILE A 182 -7.77 -10.32 -5.39
CA ILE A 182 -8.19 -9.67 -4.14
C ILE A 182 -8.63 -10.73 -3.11
N LEU A 183 -9.49 -11.67 -3.52
CA LEU A 183 -9.98 -12.74 -2.67
C LEU A 183 -8.85 -13.65 -2.18
N SER A 184 -7.94 -14.03 -3.07
CA SER A 184 -6.77 -14.87 -2.72
C SER A 184 -5.87 -14.18 -1.69
N SER A 185 -5.62 -12.88 -1.85
CA SER A 185 -4.83 -12.09 -0.90
C SER A 185 -5.52 -12.00 0.47
N ALA A 186 -6.82 -11.73 0.49
CA ALA A 186 -7.61 -11.67 1.72
C ALA A 186 -7.60 -13.01 2.46
N ILE A 187 -7.76 -14.14 1.75
CA ILE A 187 -7.71 -15.48 2.32
C ILE A 187 -6.31 -15.79 2.86
N GLN A 188 -5.23 -15.51 2.10
CA GLN A 188 -3.86 -15.81 2.50
C GLN A 188 -3.46 -15.07 3.78
N ARG A 189 -3.88 -13.81 3.95
CA ARG A 189 -3.58 -13.01 5.15
C ARG A 189 -4.20 -13.58 6.43
N LEU A 190 -5.28 -14.34 6.32
CA LEU A 190 -6.01 -14.92 7.44
C LEU A 190 -5.75 -16.42 7.65
N GLY A 191 -4.89 -17.03 6.83
CA GLY A 191 -4.61 -18.46 6.88
C GLY A 191 -3.84 -18.88 8.14
N ASN A 192 -4.54 -19.07 9.28
CA ASN A 192 -4.27 -20.13 10.26
C ASN A 192 -5.32 -20.26 11.41
N SER A 193 -5.51 -21.53 11.79
CA SER A 193 -6.11 -22.13 13.00
C SER A 193 -7.42 -21.57 13.57
N VAL A 194 -8.55 -22.07 13.06
CA VAL A 194 -9.78 -22.16 13.87
C VAL A 194 -9.82 -23.55 14.49
N SER A 195 -9.67 -23.64 15.81
CA SER A 195 -9.92 -24.87 16.55
C SER A 195 -11.42 -25.15 16.54
N ALA A 196 -11.83 -26.34 16.11
CA ALA A 196 -13.22 -26.76 16.17
C ALA A 196 -13.60 -27.06 17.62
N ASP A 197 -14.53 -26.30 18.18
CA ASP A 197 -15.09 -26.57 19.50
C ASP A 197 -16.17 -27.66 19.41
N VAL A 198 -16.16 -28.59 20.37
CA VAL A 198 -17.08 -29.72 20.43
C VAL A 198 -18.47 -29.25 20.91
N LEU A 199 -19.52 -29.70 20.22
CA LEU A 199 -20.92 -29.30 20.43
C LEU A 199 -21.52 -29.77 21.77
N THR A 200 -20.92 -30.77 22.40
CA THR A 200 -21.41 -31.38 23.64
C THR A 200 -20.57 -30.95 24.83
N THR A 201 -21.24 -30.38 25.82
CA THR A 201 -20.63 -30.05 27.10
C THR A 201 -20.67 -31.26 28.01
N MET A 202 -19.58 -32.04 28.00
CA MET A 202 -19.37 -33.15 28.92
C MET A 202 -18.56 -32.66 30.12
N VAL A 203 -19.02 -32.98 31.33
CA VAL A 203 -18.25 -32.76 32.56
C VAL A 203 -17.67 -34.09 33.00
N THR A 204 -16.34 -34.16 33.08
CA THR A 204 -15.63 -35.36 33.53
C THR A 204 -15.81 -35.55 35.03
N ILE A 205 -16.16 -36.77 35.44
CA ILE A 205 -16.34 -37.14 36.83
C ILE A 205 -15.19 -38.07 37.26
N PRO A 206 -14.53 -37.83 38.40
CA PRO A 206 -13.40 -38.63 38.84
C PRO A 206 -13.76 -40.06 39.29
N ASN A 207 -14.97 -40.28 39.81
CA ASN A 207 -15.46 -41.60 40.24
C ASN A 207 -17.00 -41.67 40.36
N ASP A 208 -17.55 -42.87 40.45
CA ASP A 208 -19.00 -43.10 40.58
C ASP A 208 -19.58 -42.62 41.92
N GLU A 209 -18.75 -42.45 42.96
CA GLU A 209 -19.20 -41.89 44.25
C GLU A 209 -19.64 -40.43 44.08
N ILE A 210 -18.88 -39.64 43.31
CA ILE A 210 -19.26 -38.27 42.96
C ILE A 210 -20.51 -38.27 42.08
N LYS A 211 -20.62 -39.20 41.11
CA LYS A 211 -21.85 -39.37 40.29
C LYS A 211 -23.07 -39.59 41.18
N GLY A 212 -22.97 -40.46 42.19
CA GLY A 212 -24.03 -40.68 43.19
C GLY A 212 -24.37 -39.44 44.03
N LYS A 213 -23.38 -38.62 44.40
CA LYS A 213 -23.60 -37.34 45.12
C LYS A 213 -24.27 -36.28 44.24
N VAL A 214 -23.95 -36.24 42.94
CA VAL A 214 -24.60 -35.33 41.97
C VAL A 214 -26.07 -35.66 41.80
N ILE A 215 -26.43 -36.95 41.71
CA ILE A 215 -27.84 -37.40 41.65
C ILE A 215 -28.54 -37.09 42.99
N GLY A 216 -27.91 -37.49 44.09
CA GLY A 216 -28.49 -37.41 45.44
C GLY A 216 -29.60 -38.44 45.67
N LYS A 217 -30.03 -38.59 46.94
CA LYS A 217 -31.14 -39.50 47.29
C LYS A 217 -32.41 -39.08 46.53
N GLU A 218 -33.01 -40.02 45.80
CA GLU A 218 -34.22 -39.81 44.97
C GLU A 218 -34.10 -38.72 43.89
N GLY A 219 -32.87 -38.41 43.46
CA GLY A 219 -32.63 -37.34 42.49
C GLY A 219 -32.82 -35.93 43.05
N ARG A 220 -32.77 -35.75 44.39
CA ARG A 220 -32.99 -34.44 45.02
C ARG A 220 -31.96 -33.39 44.57
N ASN A 221 -30.70 -33.78 44.42
CA ASN A 221 -29.63 -32.84 44.09
C ASN A 221 -29.65 -32.47 42.61
N ILE A 222 -29.86 -33.45 41.72
CA ILE A 222 -29.97 -33.19 40.29
C ILE A 222 -31.17 -32.29 39.98
N LYS A 223 -32.35 -32.55 40.58
CA LYS A 223 -33.54 -31.69 40.43
C LYS A 223 -33.32 -30.27 40.97
N ALA A 224 -32.58 -30.13 42.07
CA ALA A 224 -32.23 -28.81 42.61
C ALA A 224 -31.28 -28.06 41.66
N PHE A 225 -30.31 -28.76 41.09
CA PHE A 225 -29.37 -28.22 40.11
C PHE A 225 -30.06 -27.81 38.80
N GLU A 226 -30.91 -28.66 38.24
CA GLU A 226 -31.72 -28.37 37.04
C GLU A 226 -32.63 -27.17 37.27
N ARG A 227 -33.25 -27.06 38.46
CA ARG A 227 -34.09 -25.90 38.81
C ARG A 227 -33.28 -24.60 38.93
N ALA A 228 -32.10 -24.67 39.55
CA ALA A 228 -31.24 -23.49 39.75
C ALA A 228 -30.60 -22.99 38.45
N THR A 229 -30.25 -23.91 37.53
CA THR A 229 -29.54 -23.56 36.28
C THR A 229 -30.46 -23.46 35.06
N GLY A 230 -31.65 -24.08 35.10
CA GLY A 230 -32.56 -24.16 33.96
C GLY A 230 -32.03 -25.04 32.82
N VAL A 231 -31.20 -26.04 33.13
CA VAL A 231 -30.67 -27.04 32.19
C VAL A 231 -31.23 -28.42 32.51
N GLU A 232 -31.11 -29.36 31.57
CA GLU A 232 -31.38 -30.78 31.79
C GLU A 232 -30.05 -31.53 31.94
N VAL A 233 -29.92 -32.33 32.99
CA VAL A 233 -28.71 -33.10 33.26
C VAL A 233 -28.95 -34.55 32.92
N ILE A 234 -28.32 -35.01 31.84
CA ILE A 234 -28.45 -36.37 31.36
C ILE A 234 -27.35 -37.23 31.99
N VAL A 235 -27.78 -38.23 32.76
CA VAL A 235 -26.90 -39.18 33.42
C VAL A 235 -27.06 -40.54 32.76
N ASP A 236 -26.22 -40.81 31.76
CA ASP A 236 -26.19 -42.10 31.06
C ASP A 236 -25.32 -43.13 31.80
N ASP A 237 -25.39 -44.40 31.36
CA ASP A 237 -24.55 -45.50 31.83
C ASP A 237 -23.06 -45.35 31.45
N THR A 238 -22.70 -44.27 30.75
CA THR A 238 -21.32 -43.98 30.38
C THR A 238 -20.50 -43.68 31.66
N PRO A 239 -19.41 -44.44 31.92
CA PRO A 239 -18.56 -44.20 33.07
C PRO A 239 -17.83 -42.85 32.96
N GLY A 240 -17.74 -42.11 34.06
CA GLY A 240 -16.84 -40.96 34.16
C GLY A 240 -17.29 -39.65 33.47
N ALA A 241 -18.54 -39.54 33.00
CA ALA A 241 -19.04 -38.28 32.42
C ALA A 241 -20.52 -38.02 32.72
N ILE A 242 -20.88 -36.74 32.87
CA ILE A 242 -22.26 -36.23 32.85
C ILE A 242 -22.42 -35.30 31.65
N THR A 243 -23.56 -35.42 30.96
CA THR A 243 -23.89 -34.59 29.81
C THR A 243 -24.87 -33.49 30.23
N ILE A 244 -24.55 -32.24 29.90
CA ILE A 244 -25.44 -31.09 30.16
C ILE A 244 -26.14 -30.70 28.86
N SER A 245 -27.47 -30.74 28.87
CA SER A 245 -28.31 -30.34 27.74
C SER A 245 -29.04 -29.04 28.05
N SER A 246 -28.93 -28.06 27.14
CA SER A 246 -29.69 -26.81 27.20
C SER A 246 -29.66 -26.10 25.85
N PHE A 247 -30.75 -25.46 25.45
CA PHE A 247 -30.81 -24.64 24.24
C PHE A 247 -30.04 -23.32 24.36
N ASP A 248 -29.92 -22.79 25.58
CA ASP A 248 -29.13 -21.59 25.87
C ASP A 248 -27.67 -21.98 26.16
N PRO A 249 -26.71 -21.58 25.30
CA PRO A 249 -25.29 -21.90 25.50
C PRO A 249 -24.72 -21.27 26.77
N VAL A 250 -25.23 -20.11 27.20
CA VAL A 250 -24.76 -19.44 28.41
C VAL A 250 -25.18 -20.23 29.64
N ARG A 251 -26.44 -20.67 29.73
CA ARG A 251 -26.90 -21.56 30.82
C ARG A 251 -26.13 -22.86 30.86
N ARG A 252 -25.87 -23.46 29.69
CA ARG A 252 -25.06 -24.68 29.58
C ARG A 252 -23.67 -24.49 30.18
N GLN A 253 -23.04 -23.35 29.90
CA GLN A 253 -21.72 -23.04 30.42
C GLN A 253 -21.73 -22.71 31.92
N VAL A 254 -22.72 -21.96 32.40
CA VAL A 254 -22.93 -21.70 33.84
C VAL A 254 -23.09 -23.02 34.59
N ALA A 255 -23.90 -23.94 34.07
CA ALA A 255 -24.08 -25.27 34.63
C ALA A 255 -22.77 -26.08 34.62
N ARG A 256 -22.00 -26.05 33.53
CA ARG A 256 -20.69 -26.72 33.45
C ARG A 256 -19.75 -26.26 34.56
N VAL A 257 -19.55 -24.94 34.68
CA VAL A 257 -18.64 -24.35 35.68
C VAL A 257 -19.16 -24.58 37.09
N ALA A 258 -20.47 -24.44 37.32
CA ALA A 258 -21.07 -24.72 38.62
C ALA A 258 -20.88 -26.20 39.02
N LEU A 259 -21.05 -27.13 38.10
CA LEU A 259 -20.89 -28.57 38.35
C LEU A 259 -19.42 -28.94 38.60
N GLU A 260 -18.49 -28.39 37.83
CA GLU A 260 -17.03 -28.56 38.05
C GLU A 260 -16.63 -28.05 39.44
N ASN A 261 -17.09 -26.87 39.83
CA ASN A 261 -16.81 -26.29 41.15
C ASN A 261 -17.45 -27.10 42.29
N LEU A 262 -18.66 -27.65 42.10
CA LEU A 262 -19.32 -28.53 43.06
C LEU A 262 -18.59 -29.87 43.22
N ILE A 263 -18.04 -30.43 42.13
CA ILE A 263 -17.22 -31.65 42.15
C ILE A 263 -15.92 -31.39 42.92
N LEU A 264 -15.26 -30.25 42.69
CA LEU A 264 -14.03 -29.85 43.40
C LEU A 264 -14.27 -29.63 44.90
N ASP A 265 -15.39 -29.03 45.29
CA ASP A 265 -15.75 -28.81 46.70
C ASP A 265 -16.24 -30.10 47.41
N GLY A 266 -16.69 -31.11 46.64
CA GLY A 266 -17.11 -32.42 47.14
C GLY A 266 -18.42 -32.43 47.95
N ARG A 267 -19.03 -31.27 48.20
CA ARG A 267 -20.28 -31.09 48.96
C ARG A 267 -21.42 -30.64 48.06
N ILE A 268 -22.24 -31.60 47.62
CA ILE A 268 -23.36 -31.37 46.71
C ILE A 268 -24.66 -31.42 47.52
N GLN A 269 -25.15 -30.24 47.92
CA GLN A 269 -26.41 -30.05 48.66
C GLN A 269 -27.18 -28.87 48.05
N PRO A 270 -28.53 -28.81 48.14
CA PRO A 270 -29.32 -27.77 47.49
C PRO A 270 -28.86 -26.32 47.76
N ALA A 271 -28.59 -25.97 49.02
CA ALA A 271 -28.13 -24.63 49.38
C ALA A 271 -26.76 -24.29 48.78
N LYS A 272 -25.89 -25.30 48.65
CA LYS A 272 -24.55 -25.14 48.07
C LYS A 272 -24.60 -25.06 46.55
N ILE A 273 -25.52 -25.81 45.93
CA ILE A 273 -25.81 -25.76 44.50
C ILE A 273 -26.23 -24.34 44.12
N GLU A 274 -27.22 -23.77 44.81
CA GLU A 274 -27.66 -22.39 44.55
C GLU A 274 -26.52 -21.38 44.67
N GLN A 275 -25.70 -21.49 45.73
CA GLN A 275 -24.53 -20.62 45.91
C GLN A 275 -23.50 -20.75 44.78
N MET A 276 -23.21 -21.98 44.33
CA MET A 276 -22.22 -22.22 43.27
C MET A 276 -22.71 -21.82 41.89
N VAL A 277 -24.02 -21.96 41.64
CA VAL A 277 -24.66 -21.47 40.42
C VAL A 277 -24.59 -19.94 40.33
N GLU A 278 -24.88 -19.23 41.43
CA GLU A 278 -24.77 -17.76 41.45
C GLU A 278 -23.33 -17.30 41.18
N LYS A 279 -22.34 -17.93 41.83
CA LYS A 279 -20.92 -17.63 41.58
C LYS A 279 -20.51 -17.91 40.13
N ALA A 280 -20.94 -19.04 39.56
CA ALA A 280 -20.69 -19.36 38.18
C ALA A 280 -21.35 -18.33 37.24
N HIS A 281 -22.53 -17.82 37.59
CA HIS A 281 -23.21 -16.78 36.84
C HIS A 281 -22.40 -15.47 36.81
N GLU A 282 -21.86 -15.03 37.95
CA GLU A 282 -20.97 -13.86 38.03
C GLU A 282 -19.69 -14.05 37.20
N GLU A 283 -19.06 -15.23 37.29
CA GLU A 283 -17.84 -15.57 36.56
C GLU A 283 -18.07 -15.56 35.04
N ILE A 284 -19.13 -16.22 34.58
CA ILE A 284 -19.49 -16.24 33.16
C ILE A 284 -19.83 -14.84 32.65
N ASN A 285 -20.56 -14.03 33.42
CA ASN A 285 -20.85 -12.64 33.05
C ASN A 285 -19.58 -11.78 32.92
N LYS A 286 -18.57 -12.03 33.75
CA LYS A 286 -17.27 -11.37 33.63
C LYS A 286 -16.57 -11.77 32.32
N ILE A 287 -16.54 -13.07 32.01
CA ILE A 287 -15.96 -13.58 30.75
C ILE A 287 -16.69 -12.99 29.53
N ILE A 288 -18.03 -12.93 29.54
CA ILE A 288 -18.83 -12.32 28.46
C ILE A 288 -18.38 -10.88 28.20
N LYS A 289 -18.27 -10.07 29.25
CA LYS A 289 -17.84 -8.67 29.14
C LYS A 289 -16.43 -8.55 28.58
N GLU A 290 -15.50 -9.35 29.11
CA GLU A 290 -14.10 -9.36 28.67
C GLU A 290 -13.97 -9.77 27.20
N LYS A 291 -14.66 -10.85 26.78
CA LYS A 291 -14.62 -11.35 25.40
C LYS A 291 -15.28 -10.41 24.41
N GLY A 292 -16.41 -9.79 24.78
CA GLY A 292 -17.04 -8.74 23.98
C GLY A 292 -16.10 -7.56 23.77
N GLN A 293 -15.47 -7.06 24.85
CA GLN A 293 -14.54 -5.94 24.77
C GLN A 293 -13.29 -6.28 23.94
N GLN A 294 -12.75 -7.49 24.11
CA GLN A 294 -11.62 -8.00 23.33
C GLN A 294 -11.94 -8.02 21.83
N ALA A 295 -13.11 -8.55 21.45
CA ALA A 295 -13.52 -8.65 20.05
C ALA A 295 -13.65 -7.27 19.37
N VAL A 296 -14.27 -6.32 20.08
CA VAL A 296 -14.46 -4.95 19.60
C VAL A 296 -13.13 -4.21 19.45
N TYR A 297 -12.22 -4.39 20.41
CA TYR A 297 -10.87 -3.82 20.38
C TYR A 297 -10.03 -4.40 19.24
N GLU A 298 -10.02 -5.73 19.10
CA GLU A 298 -9.27 -6.43 18.06
C GLU A 298 -9.72 -6.03 16.64
N CYS A 299 -11.02 -5.88 16.43
CA CYS A 299 -11.57 -5.47 15.15
C CYS A 299 -11.43 -3.96 14.87
N GLY A 300 -11.11 -3.15 15.88
CA GLY A 300 -11.04 -1.69 15.77
C GLY A 300 -12.40 -1.01 15.61
N VAL A 301 -13.48 -1.63 16.10
CA VAL A 301 -14.85 -1.10 16.01
C VAL A 301 -15.18 -0.30 17.27
N LEU A 302 -14.66 0.92 17.37
CA LEU A 302 -14.88 1.75 18.57
C LEU A 302 -16.27 2.41 18.53
N ASN A 303 -16.85 2.72 19.70
CA ASN A 303 -18.14 3.43 19.89
C ASN A 303 -19.43 2.60 19.80
N LEU A 304 -19.40 1.30 20.12
CA LEU A 304 -20.63 0.53 20.35
C LEU A 304 -21.17 0.74 21.77
N ASP A 305 -22.48 0.72 21.94
CA ASP A 305 -23.12 0.75 23.25
C ASP A 305 -22.66 -0.47 24.08
N PRO A 306 -22.30 -0.30 25.37
CA PRO A 306 -21.83 -1.40 26.22
C PRO A 306 -22.78 -2.60 26.28
N ARG A 307 -24.09 -2.40 26.07
CA ARG A 307 -25.11 -3.46 26.01
C ARG A 307 -24.98 -4.28 24.72
N ILE A 308 -24.65 -3.65 23.59
CA ILE A 308 -24.33 -4.36 22.33
C ILE A 308 -23.07 -5.19 22.53
N VAL A 309 -22.04 -4.62 23.16
CA VAL A 309 -20.77 -5.31 23.45
C VAL A 309 -20.99 -6.53 24.35
N ALA A 310 -21.86 -6.41 25.37
CA ALA A 310 -22.22 -7.53 26.23
C ALA A 310 -22.97 -8.64 25.48
N ILE A 311 -23.89 -8.30 24.58
CA ILE A 311 -24.61 -9.29 23.76
C ILE A 311 -23.64 -9.97 22.79
N LEU A 312 -22.74 -9.22 22.15
CA LEU A 312 -21.68 -9.77 21.30
C LEU A 312 -20.82 -10.79 22.07
N GLY A 313 -20.46 -10.48 23.31
CA GLY A 313 -19.71 -11.40 24.18
C GLY A 313 -20.41 -12.75 24.44
N ARG A 314 -21.75 -12.79 24.43
CA ARG A 314 -22.51 -14.06 24.59
C ARG A 314 -22.24 -15.03 23.44
N LEU A 315 -21.91 -14.53 22.24
CA LEU A 315 -21.56 -15.37 21.09
C LEU A 315 -20.30 -16.21 21.32
N HIS A 316 -19.48 -15.88 22.33
CA HIS A 316 -18.32 -16.69 22.71
C HIS A 316 -18.70 -18.12 23.12
N PHE A 317 -19.90 -18.31 23.68
CA PHE A 317 -20.39 -19.63 24.06
C PHE A 317 -21.29 -20.25 23.00
N ARG A 318 -21.65 -19.50 21.94
CA ARG A 318 -22.50 -19.98 20.85
C ARG A 318 -21.62 -20.65 19.79
N THR A 319 -22.02 -21.84 19.38
CA THR A 319 -21.47 -22.54 18.23
C THR A 319 -22.53 -22.70 17.15
N SER A 320 -22.11 -22.60 15.89
CA SER A 320 -22.95 -22.77 14.71
C SER A 320 -22.17 -23.60 13.70
N TYR A 321 -22.73 -24.74 13.28
CA TYR A 321 -22.05 -25.71 12.38
C TYR A 321 -20.65 -26.17 12.84
N GLY A 322 -20.42 -26.21 14.15
CA GLY A 322 -19.13 -26.60 14.75
C GLY A 322 -18.08 -25.47 14.85
N GLN A 323 -18.45 -24.24 14.48
CA GLN A 323 -17.60 -23.05 14.61
C GLN A 323 -18.10 -22.15 15.75
N ASN A 324 -17.18 -21.57 16.51
CA ASN A 324 -17.50 -20.54 17.50
C ASN A 324 -17.99 -19.26 16.79
N VAL A 325 -19.17 -18.76 17.15
CA VAL A 325 -19.81 -17.64 16.44
C VAL A 325 -19.10 -16.30 16.68
N LEU A 326 -18.56 -16.07 17.88
CA LEU A 326 -17.77 -14.87 18.14
C LEU A 326 -16.48 -14.87 17.31
N GLN A 327 -15.78 -16.01 17.26
CA GLN A 327 -14.57 -16.15 16.47
C GLN A 327 -14.84 -15.96 14.97
N HIS A 328 -15.92 -16.55 14.46
CA HIS A 328 -16.43 -16.34 13.11
C HIS A 328 -16.66 -14.85 12.82
N SER A 329 -17.30 -14.15 13.74
CA SER A 329 -17.60 -12.72 13.59
C SER A 329 -16.35 -11.84 13.58
N ILE A 330 -15.34 -12.14 14.42
CA ILE A 330 -14.04 -11.46 14.43
C ILE A 330 -13.31 -11.69 13.11
N GLU A 331 -13.27 -12.94 12.64
CA GLU A 331 -12.67 -13.31 11.36
C GLU A 331 -13.32 -12.57 10.19
N MET A 332 -14.66 -12.55 10.16
CA MET A 332 -15.42 -11.80 9.17
C MET A 332 -15.10 -10.31 9.20
N ALA A 333 -14.96 -9.69 10.37
CA ALA A 333 -14.58 -8.29 10.49
C ALA A 333 -13.20 -8.03 9.86
N HIS A 334 -12.23 -8.91 10.06
CA HIS A 334 -10.92 -8.79 9.42
C HIS A 334 -11.00 -8.92 7.89
N ILE A 335 -11.73 -9.91 7.37
CA ILE A 335 -11.95 -10.09 5.92
C ILE A 335 -12.65 -8.85 5.32
N ALA A 336 -13.74 -8.42 5.96
CA ALA A 336 -14.53 -7.28 5.51
C ALA A 336 -13.70 -5.99 5.49
N GLY A 337 -12.79 -5.82 6.45
CA GLY A 337 -11.86 -4.70 6.45
C GLY A 337 -10.92 -4.68 5.25
N ILE A 338 -10.33 -5.82 4.89
CA ILE A 338 -9.45 -5.97 3.73
C ILE A 338 -10.22 -5.69 2.43
N LEU A 339 -11.41 -6.29 2.29
CA LEU A 339 -12.25 -6.09 1.10
C LEU A 339 -12.72 -4.64 0.97
N ALA A 340 -13.10 -4.00 2.06
CA ALA A 340 -13.52 -2.60 2.05
C ALA A 340 -12.39 -1.67 1.63
N GLU A 341 -11.15 -1.94 2.06
CA GLU A 341 -9.98 -1.16 1.65
C GLU A 341 -9.71 -1.27 0.14
N GLU A 342 -9.72 -2.50 -0.40
CA GLU A 342 -9.51 -2.76 -1.83
C GLU A 342 -10.63 -2.18 -2.73
N LEU A 343 -11.88 -2.20 -2.23
CA LEU A 343 -13.05 -1.69 -2.93
C LEU A 343 -13.32 -0.19 -2.69
N LYS A 344 -12.50 0.47 -1.87
CA LYS A 344 -12.68 1.88 -1.44
C LYS A 344 -14.04 2.14 -0.77
N ALA A 345 -14.57 1.15 -0.05
CA ALA A 345 -15.75 1.26 0.80
C ALA A 345 -15.38 1.71 2.22
N SER A 346 -16.38 1.96 3.07
CA SER A 346 -16.14 2.37 4.45
C SER A 346 -15.66 1.19 5.30
N VAL A 347 -14.34 1.16 5.59
CA VAL A 347 -13.72 0.14 6.45
C VAL A 347 -14.40 0.05 7.83
N PRO A 348 -14.67 1.16 8.55
CA PRO A 348 -15.32 1.08 9.87
C PRO A 348 -16.72 0.46 9.82
N ILE A 349 -17.53 0.79 8.80
CA ILE A 349 -18.90 0.29 8.65
C ILE A 349 -18.88 -1.19 8.25
N ALA A 350 -18.03 -1.58 7.30
CA ALA A 350 -17.89 -2.97 6.86
C ALA A 350 -17.45 -3.88 8.02
N LYS A 351 -16.45 -3.46 8.81
CA LYS A 351 -15.98 -4.19 9.99
C LYS A 351 -17.06 -4.32 11.06
N ALA A 352 -17.77 -3.23 11.36
CA ALA A 352 -18.84 -3.25 12.35
C ALA A 352 -20.02 -4.11 11.91
N GLY A 353 -20.46 -4.00 10.65
CA GLY A 353 -21.51 -4.82 10.07
C GLY A 353 -21.17 -6.31 10.08
N ALA A 354 -19.92 -6.65 9.75
CA ALA A 354 -19.41 -8.02 9.79
C ALA A 354 -19.30 -8.57 11.21
N LEU A 355 -18.79 -7.79 12.17
CA LEU A 355 -18.67 -8.21 13.57
C LEU A 355 -20.04 -8.46 14.22
N LEU A 356 -21.07 -7.72 13.81
CA LEU A 356 -22.40 -7.76 14.39
C LEU A 356 -23.40 -8.60 13.58
N HIS A 357 -22.98 -9.24 12.49
CA HIS A 357 -23.89 -9.91 11.55
C HIS A 357 -24.77 -10.97 12.23
N ASP A 358 -24.17 -11.74 13.13
CA ASP A 358 -24.82 -12.84 13.84
C ASP A 358 -25.23 -12.49 15.28
N ILE A 359 -25.27 -11.20 15.65
CA ILE A 359 -25.57 -10.79 17.03
C ILE A 359 -26.93 -11.30 17.53
N GLY A 360 -27.90 -11.52 16.62
CA GLY A 360 -29.18 -12.11 16.98
C GLY A 360 -29.09 -13.55 17.51
N LYS A 361 -28.06 -14.33 17.12
CA LYS A 361 -27.84 -15.71 17.60
C LYS A 361 -27.50 -15.77 19.10
N ALA A 362 -27.21 -14.63 19.73
CA ALA A 362 -26.99 -14.55 21.16
C ALA A 362 -28.29 -14.68 21.98
N VAL A 363 -29.44 -14.38 21.38
CA VAL A 363 -30.76 -14.27 22.07
C VAL A 363 -31.91 -14.88 21.26
N ASP A 364 -31.62 -15.64 20.21
CA ASP A 364 -32.59 -16.30 19.32
C ASP A 364 -33.52 -17.29 20.03
N HIS A 365 -33.10 -17.85 21.15
CA HIS A 365 -33.89 -18.74 22.00
C HIS A 365 -34.82 -17.99 22.97
N GLU A 366 -34.62 -16.68 23.19
CA GLU A 366 -35.43 -15.85 24.09
C GLU A 366 -36.47 -15.02 23.32
N VAL A 367 -36.20 -14.71 22.05
CA VAL A 367 -36.99 -13.76 21.24
C VAL A 367 -37.44 -14.41 19.94
N GLN A 368 -38.71 -14.26 19.59
CA GLN A 368 -39.27 -14.76 18.33
C GLN A 368 -38.82 -13.90 17.13
N GLY A 369 -38.28 -14.54 16.09
CA GLY A 369 -37.85 -13.93 14.83
C GLY A 369 -36.66 -14.64 14.21
N THR A 370 -36.23 -14.22 13.00
CA THR A 370 -34.93 -14.66 12.46
C THR A 370 -33.79 -13.97 13.22
N HIS A 371 -32.59 -14.56 13.26
CA HIS A 371 -31.46 -13.91 13.94
C HIS A 371 -31.09 -12.57 13.28
N VAL A 372 -31.39 -12.40 11.99
CA VAL A 372 -31.24 -11.13 11.27
C VAL A 372 -32.21 -10.08 11.81
N GLU A 373 -33.50 -10.39 11.92
CA GLU A 373 -34.50 -9.47 12.46
C GLU A 373 -34.21 -9.09 13.91
N ILE A 374 -33.83 -10.08 14.72
CA ILE A 374 -33.48 -9.89 16.13
C ILE A 374 -32.25 -8.99 16.24
N GLY A 375 -31.20 -9.26 15.44
CA GLY A 375 -29.99 -8.45 15.40
C GLY A 375 -30.30 -7.00 15.01
N ARG A 376 -31.12 -6.80 13.97
CA ARG A 376 -31.55 -5.46 13.53
C ARG A 376 -32.27 -4.70 14.65
N ARG A 377 -33.21 -5.34 15.33
CA ARG A 377 -33.95 -4.73 16.45
C ARG A 377 -33.03 -4.37 17.62
N ILE A 378 -32.05 -5.23 17.94
CA ILE A 378 -31.05 -4.97 19.00
C ILE A 378 -30.25 -3.72 18.66
N LEU A 379 -29.70 -3.64 17.45
CA LEU A 379 -28.86 -2.52 17.02
C LEU A 379 -29.65 -1.21 17.00
N GLN A 380 -30.87 -1.22 16.46
CA GLN A 380 -31.74 -0.04 16.44
C GLN A 380 -32.14 0.42 17.85
N LYS A 381 -32.48 -0.52 18.75
CA LYS A 381 -32.88 -0.22 20.13
C LYS A 381 -31.76 0.44 20.94
N PHE A 382 -30.51 0.05 20.70
CA PHE A 382 -29.35 0.58 21.41
C PHE A 382 -28.61 1.69 20.64
N GLY A 383 -29.22 2.23 19.58
CA GLY A 383 -28.73 3.43 18.90
C GLY A 383 -27.48 3.22 18.05
N ALA A 384 -27.27 2.02 17.50
CA ALA A 384 -26.22 1.81 16.51
C ALA A 384 -26.53 2.58 15.21
N ASP A 385 -25.46 3.01 14.52
CA ASP A 385 -25.56 3.72 13.24
C ASP A 385 -26.37 2.90 12.22
N GLU A 386 -27.29 3.55 11.51
CA GLU A 386 -28.14 2.93 10.49
C GLU A 386 -27.30 2.29 9.38
N ALA A 387 -26.13 2.84 9.04
CA ALA A 387 -25.25 2.28 8.04
C ALA A 387 -24.71 0.89 8.46
N ILE A 388 -24.46 0.68 9.76
CA ILE A 388 -24.04 -0.62 10.30
C ILE A 388 -25.19 -1.62 10.22
N VAL A 389 -26.42 -1.17 10.52
CA VAL A 389 -27.63 -2.01 10.41
C VAL A 389 -27.86 -2.45 8.98
N LYS A 390 -27.73 -1.54 8.00
CA LYS A 390 -27.87 -1.84 6.57
C LYS A 390 -26.79 -2.78 6.05
N ALA A 391 -25.53 -2.56 6.46
CA ALA A 391 -24.44 -3.45 6.12
C ALA A 391 -24.66 -4.88 6.64
N MET A 392 -25.24 -5.00 7.84
CA MET A 392 -25.52 -6.29 8.46
C MET A 392 -26.73 -7.00 7.85
N GLN A 393 -27.89 -6.35 7.70
CA GLN A 393 -29.18 -7.02 7.51
C GLN A 393 -29.31 -7.84 6.19
N ALA A 394 -28.48 -7.59 5.18
CA ALA A 394 -28.55 -8.27 3.90
C ALA A 394 -27.72 -9.57 3.80
N HIS A 395 -26.97 -9.95 4.85
CA HIS A 395 -26.00 -11.06 4.77
C HIS A 395 -26.60 -12.43 4.41
N HIS A 396 -27.90 -12.64 4.64
CA HIS A 396 -28.64 -13.85 4.20
C HIS A 396 -29.61 -13.60 3.02
N GLY A 397 -29.56 -12.42 2.39
CA GLY A 397 -30.47 -12.07 1.29
C GLY A 397 -31.93 -11.85 1.70
N GLU A 398 -32.22 -11.77 3.01
CA GLU A 398 -33.56 -11.43 3.55
C GLU A 398 -33.94 -9.97 3.23
N TYR A 399 -32.93 -9.11 3.01
CA TYR A 399 -33.07 -7.70 2.66
C TYR A 399 -32.21 -7.38 1.42
N PRO A 400 -32.59 -6.38 0.62
CA PRO A 400 -31.79 -5.96 -0.53
C PRO A 400 -30.43 -5.42 -0.11
N TYR A 401 -29.42 -5.57 -0.98
CA TYR A 401 -28.10 -4.98 -0.79
C TYR A 401 -28.16 -3.46 -1.02
N GLU A 402 -28.42 -2.71 0.05
CA GLU A 402 -28.56 -1.25 -0.02
C GLU A 402 -27.20 -0.52 -0.12
N THR A 403 -26.11 -1.16 0.31
CA THR A 403 -24.77 -0.55 0.36
C THR A 403 -23.68 -1.52 -0.13
N ILE A 404 -22.52 -0.99 -0.52
CA ILE A 404 -21.35 -1.81 -0.89
C ILE A 404 -20.92 -2.67 0.32
N GLU A 405 -20.98 -2.11 1.52
CA GLU A 405 -20.68 -2.81 2.76
C GLU A 405 -21.58 -4.03 2.97
N SER A 406 -22.84 -3.98 2.55
CA SER A 406 -23.76 -5.13 2.64
C SER A 406 -23.32 -6.31 1.77
N ILE A 407 -22.76 -6.03 0.59
CA ILE A 407 -22.18 -7.04 -0.31
C ILE A 407 -20.88 -7.57 0.29
N ILE A 408 -20.05 -6.69 0.88
CA ILE A 408 -18.80 -7.06 1.54
C ILE A 408 -19.05 -8.00 2.73
N VAL A 409 -20.04 -7.69 3.58
CA VAL A 409 -20.39 -8.53 4.74
C VAL A 409 -20.84 -9.91 4.29
N GLN A 410 -21.71 -10.01 3.28
CA GLN A 410 -22.10 -11.30 2.72
C GLN A 410 -20.91 -12.07 2.15
N THR A 411 -20.07 -11.38 1.39
CA THR A 411 -18.87 -11.98 0.77
C THR A 411 -17.93 -12.51 1.86
N ALA A 412 -17.75 -11.76 2.95
CA ALA A 412 -16.95 -12.19 4.10
C ALA A 412 -17.55 -13.41 4.81
N ASP A 413 -18.87 -13.49 4.96
CA ASP A 413 -19.56 -14.67 5.54
C ASP A 413 -19.35 -15.92 4.67
N ALA A 414 -19.48 -15.78 3.35
CA ALA A 414 -19.22 -16.87 2.42
C ALA A 414 -17.75 -17.33 2.49
N ILE A 415 -16.80 -16.39 2.54
CA ILE A 415 -15.36 -16.71 2.64
C ILE A 415 -15.04 -17.42 3.95
N SER A 416 -15.58 -16.99 5.10
CA SER A 416 -15.33 -17.66 6.38
C SER A 416 -16.05 -19.03 6.44
N GLY A 417 -17.31 -19.09 6.01
CA GLY A 417 -18.12 -20.30 6.06
C GLY A 417 -17.72 -21.42 5.09
N SER A 418 -17.12 -21.08 3.94
CA SER A 418 -16.70 -22.06 2.92
C SER A 418 -15.28 -22.61 3.13
N ARG A 419 -14.57 -22.24 4.21
CA ARG A 419 -13.22 -22.76 4.44
C ARG A 419 -13.24 -24.25 4.77
N PRO A 420 -12.36 -25.07 4.17
CA PRO A 420 -12.21 -26.47 4.53
C PRO A 420 -11.97 -26.63 6.03
N GLY A 421 -12.92 -27.28 6.72
CA GLY A 421 -12.86 -27.50 8.18
C GLY A 421 -13.59 -26.47 9.04
N ALA A 422 -14.03 -25.32 8.51
CA ALA A 422 -14.77 -24.30 9.28
C ALA A 422 -16.20 -24.74 9.61
N ARG A 423 -16.91 -25.30 8.63
CA ARG A 423 -18.19 -25.96 8.84
C ARG A 423 -17.98 -27.46 8.71
N ARG A 424 -18.14 -28.20 9.81
CA ARG A 424 -18.37 -29.64 9.68
C ARG A 424 -19.76 -29.79 9.12
N ASP A 425 -19.88 -30.46 7.96
CA ASP A 425 -21.15 -31.09 7.65
C ASP A 425 -21.56 -31.91 8.87
N SER A 426 -22.74 -31.63 9.42
CA SER A 426 -23.24 -32.43 10.54
C SER A 426 -23.18 -33.89 10.11
N VAL A 427 -22.69 -34.76 10.99
CA VAL A 427 -22.59 -36.20 10.69
C VAL A 427 -23.92 -36.72 10.15
N GLU A 428 -25.04 -36.18 10.65
CA GLU A 428 -26.39 -36.45 10.20
C GLU A 428 -26.68 -36.00 8.75
N ASN A 429 -26.29 -34.78 8.35
CA ASN A 429 -26.46 -34.33 6.97
C ASN A 429 -25.53 -35.08 6.00
N TYR A 430 -24.34 -35.43 6.46
CA TYR A 430 -23.40 -36.27 5.71
C TYR A 430 -23.95 -37.68 5.52
N LEU A 431 -24.47 -38.32 6.58
CA LEU A 431 -25.14 -39.63 6.50
C LEU A 431 -26.38 -39.57 5.62
N LYS A 432 -27.19 -38.51 5.71
CA LYS A 432 -28.36 -38.30 4.86
C LYS A 432 -27.95 -38.21 3.39
N ARG A 433 -26.89 -37.48 3.05
CA ARG A 433 -26.38 -37.40 1.67
C ARG A 433 -25.86 -38.72 1.14
N LEU A 434 -25.12 -39.48 1.94
CA LEU A 434 -24.71 -40.83 1.55
C LEU A 434 -25.93 -41.72 1.32
N GLY A 435 -26.93 -41.61 2.18
CA GLY A 435 -28.22 -42.30 2.03
C GLY A 435 -28.95 -41.91 0.74
N ASP A 436 -29.00 -40.62 0.40
CA ASP A 436 -29.63 -40.11 -0.82
C ASP A 436 -28.89 -40.60 -2.08
N LEU A 437 -27.55 -40.60 -2.08
CA LEU A 437 -26.73 -41.16 -3.17
C LEU A 437 -27.01 -42.65 -3.39
N GLU A 438 -27.07 -43.42 -2.30
CA GLU A 438 -27.41 -44.85 -2.35
C GLU A 438 -28.85 -45.08 -2.79
N ALA A 439 -29.79 -44.25 -2.35
CA ALA A 439 -31.21 -44.35 -2.71
C ALA A 439 -31.45 -44.06 -4.19
N ILE A 440 -30.82 -43.02 -4.75
CA ILE A 440 -30.88 -42.71 -6.18
C ILE A 440 -30.37 -43.89 -6.98
N SER A 441 -29.22 -44.46 -6.58
CA SER A 441 -28.61 -45.59 -7.30
C SER A 441 -29.44 -46.88 -7.17
N LYS A 442 -30.03 -47.16 -6.00
CA LYS A 442 -30.93 -48.30 -5.78
C LYS A 442 -32.27 -48.16 -6.51
N SER A 443 -32.67 -46.96 -6.94
CA SER A 443 -33.93 -46.74 -7.66
C SER A 443 -33.90 -47.25 -9.11
N PHE A 444 -32.72 -47.56 -9.65
CA PHE A 444 -32.58 -48.08 -11.01
C PHE A 444 -32.90 -49.58 -11.06
N PRO A 445 -33.67 -50.04 -12.07
CA PRO A 445 -34.03 -51.44 -12.20
C PRO A 445 -32.79 -52.31 -12.46
N GLY A 446 -32.71 -53.47 -11.80
CA GLY A 446 -31.58 -54.41 -11.90
C GLY A 446 -30.40 -54.11 -10.95
N VAL A 447 -30.52 -53.10 -10.07
CA VAL A 447 -29.55 -52.83 -9.00
C VAL A 447 -29.90 -53.63 -7.74
N GLU A 448 -28.98 -54.48 -7.30
CA GLU A 448 -29.12 -55.26 -6.06
C GLU A 448 -28.69 -54.45 -4.84
N LYS A 449 -27.53 -53.79 -4.93
CA LYS A 449 -26.92 -53.02 -3.83
C LYS A 449 -26.20 -51.79 -4.36
N ALA A 450 -26.22 -50.71 -3.60
CA ALA A 450 -25.40 -49.54 -3.87
C ALA A 450 -24.72 -49.09 -2.56
N TYR A 451 -23.44 -48.74 -2.66
CA TYR A 451 -22.63 -48.26 -1.53
C TYR A 451 -21.93 -46.97 -1.91
N ALA A 452 -22.11 -45.93 -1.11
CA ALA A 452 -21.35 -44.70 -1.22
C ALA A 452 -20.04 -44.83 -0.40
N LEU A 453 -18.90 -44.71 -1.08
CA LEU A 453 -17.54 -44.87 -0.55
C LEU A 453 -16.76 -43.55 -0.63
N GLN A 454 -15.58 -43.51 -0.01
CA GLN A 454 -14.66 -42.36 -0.05
C GLN A 454 -15.35 -41.03 0.29
N ALA A 455 -16.13 -41.03 1.36
CA ALA A 455 -16.91 -39.86 1.77
C ALA A 455 -17.82 -39.30 0.67
N GLY A 456 -18.50 -40.19 -0.06
CA GLY A 456 -19.49 -39.84 -1.09
C GLY A 456 -18.89 -39.44 -2.44
N ARG A 457 -17.57 -39.58 -2.62
CA ARG A 457 -16.86 -39.33 -3.89
C ARG A 457 -16.80 -40.54 -4.82
N GLU A 458 -17.16 -41.72 -4.33
CA GLU A 458 -17.26 -42.94 -5.13
C GLU A 458 -18.58 -43.63 -4.80
N ILE A 459 -19.32 -44.09 -5.81
CA ILE A 459 -20.48 -44.96 -5.61
C ILE A 459 -20.28 -46.26 -6.38
N ARG A 460 -20.42 -47.38 -5.66
CA ARG A 460 -20.36 -48.73 -6.22
C ARG A 460 -21.75 -49.32 -6.29
N VAL A 461 -22.18 -49.64 -7.49
CA VAL A 461 -23.50 -50.15 -7.80
C VAL A 461 -23.36 -51.59 -8.26
N PHE A 462 -23.90 -52.53 -7.49
CA PHE A 462 -23.88 -53.95 -7.77
C PHE A 462 -25.18 -54.31 -8.47
N VAL A 463 -25.06 -54.88 -9.67
CA VAL A 463 -26.19 -55.22 -10.53
C VAL A 463 -26.36 -56.73 -10.65
N THR A 464 -27.60 -57.18 -10.85
CA THR A 464 -27.91 -58.59 -11.03
C THR A 464 -27.46 -59.06 -12.43
N PRO A 465 -26.47 -59.97 -12.54
CA PRO A 465 -25.88 -60.31 -13.84
C PRO A 465 -26.83 -60.98 -14.83
N THR A 466 -27.91 -61.60 -14.35
CA THR A 466 -28.92 -62.28 -15.18
C THR A 466 -29.92 -61.32 -15.81
N GLU A 467 -30.04 -60.10 -15.29
CA GLU A 467 -31.01 -59.09 -15.74
C GLU A 467 -30.36 -57.95 -16.52
N ILE A 468 -29.08 -57.66 -16.24
CA ILE A 468 -28.33 -56.54 -16.81
C ILE A 468 -27.21 -57.08 -17.71
N SER A 469 -27.18 -56.65 -18.98
CA SER A 469 -26.07 -56.93 -19.90
C SER A 469 -24.89 -55.98 -19.68
N ASP A 470 -23.71 -56.30 -20.24
CA ASP A 470 -22.52 -55.43 -20.12
C ASP A 470 -22.73 -54.05 -20.77
N LEU A 471 -23.54 -53.98 -21.83
CA LEU A 471 -23.90 -52.72 -22.48
C LEU A 471 -24.86 -51.90 -21.60
N ASP A 472 -25.81 -52.57 -20.95
CA ASP A 472 -26.78 -51.93 -20.06
C ASP A 472 -26.10 -51.41 -18.79
N ALA A 473 -25.12 -52.14 -18.25
CA ALA A 473 -24.32 -51.68 -17.13
C ALA A 473 -23.55 -50.37 -17.43
N LYS A 474 -23.02 -50.24 -18.66
CA LYS A 474 -22.34 -49.01 -19.11
C LYS A 474 -23.31 -47.83 -19.24
N LYS A 475 -24.50 -48.05 -19.80
CA LYS A 475 -25.55 -47.02 -19.90
C LYS A 475 -26.05 -46.59 -18.52
N MET A 476 -26.30 -47.56 -17.64
CA MET A 476 -26.70 -47.32 -16.26
C MET A 476 -25.68 -46.48 -15.50
N ALA A 477 -24.38 -46.72 -15.67
CA ALA A 477 -23.35 -45.89 -15.05
C ALA A 477 -23.44 -44.40 -15.49
N GLN A 478 -23.71 -44.15 -16.77
CA GLN A 478 -23.89 -42.79 -17.31
C GLN A 478 -25.19 -42.15 -16.82
N GLU A 479 -26.29 -42.90 -16.78
CA GLU A 479 -27.59 -42.41 -16.32
C GLU A 479 -27.60 -42.09 -14.82
N ILE A 480 -26.98 -42.95 -14.00
CA ILE A 480 -26.81 -42.71 -12.56
C ILE A 480 -25.96 -41.44 -12.35
N ALA A 481 -24.83 -41.30 -13.05
CA ALA A 481 -23.99 -40.11 -12.94
C ALA A 481 -24.76 -38.83 -13.31
N GLY A 482 -25.48 -38.83 -14.44
CA GLY A 482 -26.26 -37.67 -14.87
C GLY A 482 -27.46 -37.35 -13.98
N ARG A 483 -28.04 -38.34 -13.30
CA ARG A 483 -29.13 -38.13 -12.34
C ARG A 483 -28.61 -37.56 -11.02
N ILE A 484 -27.48 -38.07 -10.52
CA ILE A 484 -26.80 -37.52 -9.34
C ILE A 484 -26.43 -36.05 -9.57
N GLU A 485 -25.89 -35.70 -10.75
CA GLU A 485 -25.54 -34.31 -11.10
C GLU A 485 -26.76 -33.36 -11.09
N LYS A 486 -27.93 -33.84 -11.50
CA LYS A 486 -29.17 -33.03 -11.56
C LYS A 486 -29.85 -32.90 -10.21
N GLU A 487 -29.91 -33.98 -9.44
CA GLU A 487 -30.71 -34.07 -8.21
C GLU A 487 -29.92 -33.71 -6.95
N LEU A 488 -28.60 -33.89 -6.95
CA LEU A 488 -27.73 -33.62 -5.80
C LEU A 488 -26.68 -32.56 -6.13
N LYS A 489 -26.72 -31.43 -5.41
CA LYS A 489 -25.66 -30.43 -5.46
C LYS A 489 -24.45 -30.95 -4.67
N TYR A 490 -23.49 -31.55 -5.36
CA TYR A 490 -22.26 -32.08 -4.74
C TYR A 490 -21.02 -31.25 -5.13
N PRO A 491 -20.17 -30.85 -4.16
CA PRO A 491 -18.92 -30.18 -4.47
C PRO A 491 -17.86 -31.18 -4.96
N GLY A 492 -17.62 -31.19 -6.28
CA GLY A 492 -16.58 -31.99 -6.94
C GLY A 492 -17.13 -33.21 -7.68
N GLU A 493 -16.22 -33.99 -8.26
CA GLU A 493 -16.57 -35.15 -9.10
C GLU A 493 -16.91 -36.38 -8.25
N ILE A 494 -17.95 -37.12 -8.68
CA ILE A 494 -18.36 -38.40 -8.10
C ILE A 494 -18.08 -39.51 -9.11
N LYS A 495 -17.28 -40.49 -8.71
CA LYS A 495 -16.98 -41.67 -9.52
C LYS A 495 -18.07 -42.73 -9.37
N VAL A 496 -18.84 -42.97 -10.43
CA VAL A 496 -19.83 -44.06 -10.49
C VAL A 496 -19.18 -45.32 -11.05
N THR A 497 -19.21 -46.41 -10.29
CA THR A 497 -18.69 -47.72 -10.71
C THR A 497 -19.82 -48.75 -10.64
N VAL A 498 -20.22 -49.28 -11.79
CA VAL A 498 -21.19 -50.39 -11.86
C VAL A 498 -20.41 -51.71 -11.92
N ILE A 499 -20.73 -52.64 -11.03
CA ILE A 499 -20.06 -53.93 -10.86
C ILE A 499 -21.05 -55.03 -11.17
N ARG A 500 -20.77 -55.79 -12.22
CA ARG A 500 -21.48 -57.01 -12.60
C ARG A 500 -20.55 -58.20 -12.33
N GLU A 501 -20.90 -59.05 -11.37
CA GLU A 501 -20.08 -60.20 -10.99
C GLU A 501 -20.93 -61.47 -11.00
N LEU A 502 -20.61 -62.41 -11.91
CA LEU A 502 -21.22 -63.74 -11.94
C LEU A 502 -20.24 -64.75 -11.32
N ARG A 503 -20.67 -65.45 -10.27
CA ARG A 503 -19.89 -66.54 -9.64
C ARG A 503 -20.59 -67.87 -9.89
N THR A 504 -19.96 -68.73 -10.68
CA THR A 504 -20.40 -70.11 -10.89
C THR A 504 -19.44 -71.04 -10.16
N ILE A 505 -19.99 -71.92 -9.32
CA ILE A 505 -19.21 -72.90 -8.54
C ILE A 505 -19.71 -74.28 -8.94
N GLU A 506 -18.83 -75.11 -9.49
CA GLU A 506 -19.08 -76.52 -9.74
C GLU A 506 -18.17 -77.38 -8.86
N TYR A 507 -18.72 -78.50 -8.41
CA TYR A 507 -17.97 -79.51 -7.68
C TYR A 507 -17.85 -80.74 -8.57
N ALA A 508 -16.63 -81.05 -8.99
CA ALA A 508 -16.34 -82.32 -9.64
C ALA A 508 -16.39 -83.44 -8.58
N ARG A 509 -17.06 -84.54 -8.89
CA ARG A 509 -17.04 -85.77 -8.09
C ARG A 509 -16.25 -86.85 -8.80
#